data_AF-A0A166WDP7-F1
#
_entry.id   AF-A0A166WDP7-F1
#
_cell.length_a   1.000
_cell.length_b   1.000
_cell.length_c   1.000
_cell.angle_alpha   90.00
_cell.angle_beta   90.00
_cell.angle_gamma   90.00
#
_symmetry.space_group_name_H-M   'P 1'
#
loop_
_entity.id
_entity.type
_entity.pdbx_description
1 polymer ?
#
loop_
_entity_poly.entity_id
_entity_poly.type
_entity_poly.pdbx_seq_one_letter_code
_entity_poly.pdbx_strand_id
1 'polypeptide(L)'
;MLRCPEAQKTAQEELDSVLGKNQLPEFADENSLPYCGALVKELYRWRPVASLAIPRYRIPAGSVILPNVWAILHDERVYPEPEEYKPERFLRFLKEGKLDVELMDPTVVGAVGFGRRICLGRFLAMKSVLISVMSILASMDITHVVDEHGNIIESKGNVRGTVNAVLPFKCSMEPRSAEVVGVIKSSS
;
A
#
# COMPACT_ATOMS: atom_id res chain seq x y z
N MET A 1 -0.49 8.32 1.02
CA MET A 1 -0.57 9.34 2.08
C MET A 1 -0.10 10.66 1.51
N LEU A 2 1.14 11.14 1.73
CA LEU A 2 1.61 12.45 1.22
C LEU A 2 1.33 12.73 -0.27
N ARG A 3 1.70 11.80 -1.15
CA ARG A 3 1.53 11.99 -2.61
C ARG A 3 0.08 11.85 -3.09
N CYS A 4 -0.81 11.34 -2.24
CA CYS A 4 -2.21 11.11 -2.57
C CYS A 4 -3.10 11.47 -1.36
N PRO A 5 -3.24 12.78 -1.04
CA PRO A 5 -4.02 13.23 0.11
C PRO A 5 -5.49 12.78 0.05
N GLU A 6 -6.07 12.75 -1.15
CA GLU A 6 -7.46 12.30 -1.35
C GLU A 6 -7.65 10.84 -0.91
N ALA A 7 -6.74 9.94 -1.29
CA ALA A 7 -6.80 8.54 -0.87
C ALA A 7 -6.64 8.37 0.65
N GLN A 8 -5.83 9.22 1.29
CA GLN A 8 -5.73 9.25 2.75
C GLN A 8 -7.05 9.67 3.39
N LYS A 9 -7.67 10.74 2.88
CA LYS A 9 -8.94 11.25 3.38
C LYS A 9 -10.07 10.22 3.22
N THR A 10 -10.18 9.58 2.06
CA THR A 10 -11.21 8.55 1.82
C THR A 10 -11.04 7.34 2.75
N ALA A 11 -9.80 6.91 3.00
CA ALA A 11 -9.56 5.83 3.96
C ALA A 11 -9.88 6.23 5.41
N GLN A 12 -9.57 7.47 5.80
CA GLN A 12 -9.94 8.03 7.10
C GLN A 12 -11.46 8.10 7.28
N GLU A 13 -12.20 8.52 6.26
CA GLU A 13 -13.67 8.54 6.26
C GLU A 13 -14.25 7.12 6.40
N GLU A 14 -13.69 6.12 5.71
CA GLU A 14 -14.10 4.72 5.87
C GLU A 14 -13.88 4.26 7.32
N LEU A 15 -12.68 4.46 7.87
CA LEU A 15 -12.33 4.10 9.24
C LEU A 15 -13.27 4.74 10.27
N ASP A 16 -13.51 6.03 10.16
CA ASP A 16 -14.39 6.77 11.07
C ASP A 16 -15.85 6.29 10.95
N SER A 17 -16.30 5.88 9.75
CA SER A 17 -17.66 5.41 9.52
C SER A 17 -17.92 4.01 10.05
N VAL A 18 -16.92 3.12 9.97
CA VAL A 18 -17.04 1.70 10.33
C VAL A 18 -16.71 1.47 11.80
N LEU A 19 -15.63 2.06 12.30
CA LEU A 19 -15.14 1.82 13.67
C LEU A 19 -15.61 2.90 14.65
N GLY A 20 -16.00 4.06 14.12
CA GLY A 20 -16.23 5.26 14.92
C GLY A 20 -14.95 6.09 15.09
N LYS A 21 -15.13 7.38 15.38
CA LYS A 21 -14.01 8.30 15.58
C LYS A 21 -13.17 7.90 16.78
N ASN A 22 -11.86 8.07 16.65
CA ASN A 22 -10.87 7.84 17.71
C ASN A 22 -10.77 6.36 18.16
N GLN A 23 -11.21 5.40 17.36
CA GLN A 23 -10.94 3.98 17.60
C GLN A 23 -9.72 3.54 16.79
N LEU A 24 -8.94 2.61 17.34
CA LEU A 24 -7.86 1.96 16.61
C LEU A 24 -8.39 0.67 15.97
N PRO A 25 -7.98 0.37 14.73
CA PRO A 25 -8.38 -0.85 14.05
C PRO A 25 -7.69 -2.06 14.67
N GLU A 26 -8.36 -3.20 14.60
CA GLU A 26 -7.84 -4.53 14.92
C GLU A 26 -7.76 -5.40 13.65
N PHE A 27 -7.09 -6.55 13.74
CA PHE A 27 -7.03 -7.49 12.62
C PHE A 27 -8.40 -8.05 12.21
N ALA A 28 -9.37 -8.05 13.12
CA ALA A 28 -10.73 -8.51 12.86
C ALA A 28 -11.51 -7.57 11.93
N ASP A 29 -11.12 -6.30 11.87
CA ASP A 29 -11.84 -5.26 11.13
C ASP A 29 -11.54 -5.26 9.62
N GLU A 30 -10.52 -5.99 9.18
CA GLU A 30 -10.04 -6.01 7.79
C GLU A 30 -11.14 -6.26 6.76
N ASN A 31 -12.08 -7.17 7.06
CA ASN A 31 -13.17 -7.50 6.13
C ASN A 31 -14.22 -6.37 6.02
N SER A 32 -14.28 -5.48 7.01
CA SER A 32 -15.21 -4.35 7.07
C SER A 32 -14.62 -3.07 6.48
N LEU A 33 -13.33 -3.06 6.10
CA LEU A 33 -12.57 -1.90 5.63
C LEU A 33 -12.04 -2.10 4.20
N PRO A 34 -12.93 -2.26 3.19
CA PRO A 34 -12.54 -2.59 1.83
C PRO A 34 -11.65 -1.53 1.18
N TYR A 35 -11.88 -0.23 1.41
CA TYR A 35 -11.04 0.85 0.87
C TYR A 35 -9.64 0.80 1.45
N CYS A 36 -9.49 0.59 2.76
CA CYS A 36 -8.18 0.41 3.39
C CYS A 36 -7.44 -0.81 2.83
N GLY A 37 -8.15 -1.92 2.63
CA GLY A 37 -7.59 -3.12 1.97
C GLY A 37 -7.14 -2.82 0.53
N ALA A 38 -7.96 -2.11 -0.23
CA ALA A 38 -7.65 -1.69 -1.60
C ALA A 38 -6.45 -0.73 -1.69
N LEU A 39 -6.36 0.21 -0.75
CA LEU A 39 -5.25 1.15 -0.60
C LEU A 39 -3.93 0.41 -0.41
N VAL A 40 -3.90 -0.60 0.46
CA VAL A 40 -2.71 -1.41 0.71
C VAL A 40 -2.37 -2.31 -0.49
N LYS A 41 -3.36 -2.89 -1.17
CA LYS A 41 -3.13 -3.64 -2.43
C LYS A 41 -2.51 -2.75 -3.50
N GLU A 42 -3.02 -1.53 -3.68
CA GLU A 42 -2.46 -0.58 -4.63
C GLU A 42 -1.04 -0.15 -4.25
N LEU A 43 -0.71 -0.08 -2.96
CA LEU A 43 0.67 0.17 -2.53
C LEU A 43 1.62 -0.93 -3.00
N TYR A 44 1.23 -2.20 -2.84
CA TYR A 44 2.02 -3.35 -3.30
C TYR A 44 2.19 -3.39 -4.83
N ARG A 45 1.16 -3.00 -5.58
CA ARG A 45 1.23 -2.92 -7.05
C ARG A 45 2.12 -1.77 -7.49
N TRP A 46 1.87 -0.57 -6.98
CA TRP A 46 2.49 0.67 -7.42
C TRP A 46 3.97 0.73 -7.08
N ARG A 47 4.37 0.20 -5.92
CA ARG A 47 5.76 0.18 -5.45
C ARG A 47 6.10 -1.17 -4.82
N PRO A 48 6.29 -2.24 -5.63
CA PRO A 48 6.63 -3.55 -5.10
C PRO A 48 7.99 -3.51 -4.37
N VAL A 49 8.12 -4.27 -3.29
CA VAL A 49 9.37 -4.27 -2.48
C VAL A 49 10.56 -4.75 -3.32
N ALA A 50 10.39 -5.82 -4.10
CA ALA A 50 11.40 -6.33 -5.00
C ALA A 50 10.97 -6.14 -6.46
N SER A 51 11.75 -5.41 -7.25
CA SER A 51 11.47 -5.18 -8.68
C SER A 51 11.83 -6.38 -9.55
N LEU A 52 12.64 -7.31 -9.04
CA LEU A 52 13.13 -8.51 -9.73
C LEU A 52 12.90 -9.77 -8.86
N ALA A 53 12.35 -10.86 -9.41
CA ALA A 53 12.09 -12.14 -8.74
C ALA A 53 12.96 -13.28 -9.31
N ILE A 54 12.62 -14.57 -9.11
CA ILE A 54 13.45 -15.77 -9.41
C ILE A 54 12.82 -16.70 -10.51
N PRO A 55 13.62 -17.47 -11.31
CA PRO A 55 13.35 -18.08 -12.65
C PRO A 55 12.19 -19.03 -13.03
N ARG A 56 11.64 -18.97 -14.29
CA ARG A 56 11.29 -20.12 -15.21
C ARG A 56 11.20 -19.80 -16.75
N TYR A 57 11.93 -20.52 -17.62
CA TYR A 57 11.69 -20.87 -19.07
C TYR A 57 12.63 -22.06 -19.45
N ARG A 58 12.59 -22.59 -20.69
CA ARG A 58 13.46 -23.71 -21.14
C ARG A 58 14.92 -23.26 -21.22
N ILE A 59 15.57 -23.34 -20.07
CA ILE A 59 16.79 -22.62 -19.77
C ILE A 59 17.82 -23.65 -19.33
N PRO A 60 19.07 -23.55 -19.84
CA PRO A 60 20.13 -24.46 -19.48
C PRO A 60 20.22 -24.64 -17.97
N ALA A 61 20.51 -25.85 -17.53
CA ALA A 61 20.77 -26.11 -16.12
C ALA A 61 21.87 -25.15 -15.61
N GLY A 62 21.59 -24.45 -14.51
CA GLY A 62 22.52 -23.48 -13.91
C GLY A 62 22.33 -22.02 -14.32
N SER A 63 21.42 -21.67 -15.24
CA SER A 63 21.18 -20.24 -15.53
C SER A 63 20.40 -19.53 -14.41
N VAL A 64 20.67 -18.22 -14.29
CA VAL A 64 19.91 -17.27 -13.48
C VAL A 64 18.90 -16.56 -14.37
N ILE A 65 17.69 -16.35 -13.86
CA ILE A 65 16.68 -15.49 -14.48
C ILE A 65 16.00 -14.65 -13.40
N LEU A 66 15.66 -13.44 -13.80
CA LEU A 66 15.18 -12.40 -12.92
C LEU A 66 13.82 -11.91 -13.44
N PRO A 67 12.68 -12.49 -13.00
CA PRO A 67 11.38 -11.99 -13.41
C PRO A 67 11.21 -10.52 -13.06
N ASN A 68 10.81 -9.72 -14.04
CA ASN A 68 10.61 -8.30 -13.85
C ASN A 68 9.25 -8.03 -13.20
N VAL A 69 9.22 -8.03 -11.86
CA VAL A 69 8.02 -7.79 -11.06
C VAL A 69 7.44 -6.42 -11.34
N TRP A 70 8.30 -5.40 -11.53
CA TRP A 70 7.85 -4.05 -11.89
C TRP A 70 7.03 -4.08 -13.18
N ALA A 71 7.56 -4.69 -14.25
CA ALA A 71 6.87 -4.79 -15.53
C ALA A 71 5.54 -5.56 -15.45
N ILE A 72 5.48 -6.62 -14.63
CA ILE A 72 4.24 -7.37 -14.41
C ILE A 72 3.17 -6.49 -13.73
N LEU A 73 3.56 -5.74 -12.70
CA LEU A 73 2.64 -4.90 -11.92
C LEU A 73 2.35 -3.53 -12.56
N HIS A 74 3.01 -3.22 -13.68
CA HIS A 74 2.82 -2.01 -14.49
C HIS A 74 2.40 -2.32 -15.93
N ASP A 75 1.94 -3.55 -16.21
CA ASP A 75 1.36 -3.87 -17.51
C ASP A 75 0.03 -3.13 -17.68
N GLU A 76 0.00 -2.13 -18.56
CA GLU A 76 -1.18 -1.28 -18.81
C GLU A 76 -2.42 -2.06 -19.24
N ARG A 77 -2.24 -3.27 -19.77
CA ARG A 77 -3.35 -4.16 -20.16
C ARG A 77 -4.08 -4.74 -18.95
N VAL A 78 -3.37 -4.92 -17.83
CA VAL A 78 -3.91 -5.45 -16.56
C VAL A 78 -4.20 -4.31 -15.58
N TYR A 79 -3.33 -3.31 -15.54
CA TYR A 79 -3.43 -2.16 -14.66
C TYR A 79 -3.40 -0.87 -15.48
N PRO A 80 -4.56 -0.42 -16.01
CA PRO A 80 -4.66 0.85 -16.73
C PRO A 80 -4.15 2.00 -15.87
N GLU A 81 -3.42 2.94 -16.49
CA GLU A 81 -2.77 4.06 -15.80
C GLU A 81 -1.89 3.57 -14.61
N PRO A 82 -0.86 2.74 -14.88
CA PRO A 82 -0.13 2.01 -13.84
C PRO A 82 0.78 2.92 -12.99
N GLU A 83 1.16 4.09 -13.51
CA GLU A 83 1.93 5.08 -12.76
C GLU A 83 1.07 5.87 -11.77
N GLU A 84 -0.25 5.87 -11.94
CA GLU A 84 -1.19 6.52 -11.04
C GLU A 84 -1.54 5.60 -9.86
N TYR A 85 -1.54 6.17 -8.66
CA TYR A 85 -1.96 5.48 -7.46
C TYR A 85 -3.48 5.59 -7.30
N LYS A 86 -4.20 4.52 -7.62
CA LYS A 86 -5.68 4.47 -7.64
C LYS A 86 -6.20 3.27 -6.85
N PRO A 87 -6.38 3.37 -5.51
CA PRO A 87 -6.97 2.30 -4.69
C PRO A 87 -8.29 1.77 -5.25
N GLU A 88 -9.08 2.64 -5.87
CA GLU A 88 -10.41 2.35 -6.42
C GLU A 88 -10.39 1.22 -7.45
N ARG A 89 -9.24 0.95 -8.09
CA ARG A 89 -9.12 -0.19 -9.01
C ARG A 89 -9.44 -1.52 -8.33
N PHE A 90 -9.08 -1.67 -7.05
CA PHE A 90 -9.39 -2.87 -6.27
C PHE A 90 -10.75 -2.82 -5.56
N LEU A 91 -11.53 -1.75 -5.78
CA LEU A 91 -12.89 -1.57 -5.26
C LEU A 91 -13.99 -1.71 -6.30
N ARG A 92 -13.65 -1.75 -7.59
CA ARG A 92 -14.62 -1.74 -8.71
C ARG A 92 -15.72 -2.80 -8.59
N PHE A 93 -15.48 -3.86 -7.83
CA PHE A 93 -16.42 -4.93 -7.50
C PHE A 93 -17.62 -4.49 -6.64
N LEU A 94 -17.55 -3.38 -5.89
CA LEU A 94 -18.64 -2.90 -5.03
C LEU A 94 -19.76 -2.19 -5.79
N LYS A 95 -19.52 -1.71 -7.03
CA LYS A 95 -20.51 -0.99 -7.84
C LYS A 95 -21.10 -1.79 -9.00
N GLU A 96 -20.34 -2.72 -9.59
CA GLU A 96 -20.74 -3.37 -10.85
C GLU A 96 -21.08 -4.87 -10.72
N GLY A 97 -20.87 -5.48 -9.54
CA GLY A 97 -21.25 -6.87 -9.26
C GLY A 97 -20.57 -7.92 -10.13
N LYS A 98 -19.59 -7.53 -10.96
CA LYS A 98 -18.83 -8.43 -11.83
C LYS A 98 -17.47 -8.72 -11.20
N LEU A 99 -17.19 -10.01 -11.03
CA LEU A 99 -15.85 -10.49 -10.75
C LEU A 99 -15.00 -10.22 -12.00
N ASP A 100 -14.27 -9.12 -11.99
CA ASP A 100 -13.17 -8.89 -12.93
C ASP A 100 -12.11 -9.99 -12.72
N VAL A 101 -12.22 -11.02 -13.55
CA VAL A 101 -11.28 -12.13 -13.63
C VAL A 101 -9.91 -11.67 -14.17
N GLU A 102 -9.82 -10.43 -14.67
CA GLU A 102 -8.62 -9.86 -15.28
C GLU A 102 -7.80 -9.00 -14.32
N LEU A 103 -8.43 -8.35 -13.32
CA LEU A 103 -7.69 -7.60 -12.31
C LEU A 103 -7.01 -8.54 -11.31
N MET A 104 -5.73 -8.78 -11.58
CA MET A 104 -4.91 -9.67 -10.77
C MET A 104 -4.56 -9.05 -9.42
N ASP A 105 -4.79 -9.78 -8.32
CA ASP A 105 -4.35 -9.36 -6.99
C ASP A 105 -2.80 -9.31 -6.96
N PRO A 106 -2.18 -8.14 -6.72
CA PRO A 106 -0.72 -7.98 -6.77
C PRO A 106 0.00 -8.87 -5.75
N THR A 107 -0.66 -9.23 -4.65
CA THR A 107 -0.12 -10.13 -3.62
C THR A 107 -0.10 -11.59 -4.06
N VAL A 108 -0.83 -11.94 -5.13
CA VAL A 108 -0.83 -13.27 -5.75
C VAL A 108 0.11 -13.29 -6.96
N VAL A 109 0.17 -12.20 -7.73
CA VAL A 109 0.86 -12.15 -9.02
C VAL A 109 2.22 -11.48 -9.02
N GLY A 110 2.82 -11.21 -7.85
CA GLY A 110 4.27 -11.02 -7.81
C GLY A 110 4.83 -10.10 -6.73
N ALA A 111 4.01 -9.28 -6.06
CA ALA A 111 4.51 -8.36 -5.04
C ALA A 111 5.23 -9.07 -3.89
N VAL A 112 4.91 -10.35 -3.65
CA VAL A 112 5.54 -11.22 -2.63
C VAL A 112 6.25 -12.44 -3.22
N GLY A 113 6.55 -12.40 -4.52
CA GLY A 113 7.18 -13.50 -5.25
C GLY A 113 6.21 -14.63 -5.63
N PHE A 114 6.75 -15.73 -6.16
CA PHE A 114 5.98 -16.77 -6.82
C PHE A 114 6.53 -18.18 -6.57
N GLY A 115 5.68 -19.19 -6.72
CA GLY A 115 6.08 -20.60 -6.76
C GLY A 115 6.79 -21.07 -5.49
N ARG A 116 7.76 -21.99 -5.64
CA ARG A 116 8.46 -22.62 -4.49
C ARG A 116 9.34 -21.65 -3.68
N ARG A 117 9.60 -20.44 -4.20
CA ARG A 117 10.42 -19.40 -3.56
C ARG A 117 9.60 -18.15 -3.26
N ILE A 118 8.28 -18.30 -3.19
CA ILE A 118 7.39 -17.26 -2.70
C ILE A 118 7.81 -16.86 -1.28
N CYS A 119 7.67 -15.57 -0.95
CA CYS A 119 8.06 -15.05 0.35
C CYS A 119 7.34 -15.83 1.47
N LEU A 120 8.13 -16.47 2.34
CA LEU A 120 7.62 -17.20 3.50
C LEU A 120 7.01 -16.26 4.53
N GLY A 121 7.57 -15.05 4.67
CA GLY A 121 7.08 -14.01 5.57
C GLY A 121 5.86 -13.23 5.07
N ARG A 122 5.30 -13.57 3.91
CA ARG A 122 4.25 -12.75 3.27
C ARG A 122 3.03 -12.55 4.17
N PHE A 123 2.59 -13.58 4.89
CA PHE A 123 1.38 -13.48 5.70
C PHE A 123 1.55 -12.51 6.86
N LEU A 124 2.68 -12.59 7.57
CA LEU A 124 3.02 -11.65 8.63
C LEU A 124 3.19 -10.24 8.06
N ALA A 125 4.00 -10.08 7.00
CA ALA A 125 4.28 -8.78 6.41
C ALA A 125 3.01 -8.07 5.92
N MET A 126 2.12 -8.78 5.24
CA MET A 126 0.88 -8.19 4.73
C MET A 126 -0.05 -7.72 5.85
N LYS A 127 -0.25 -8.56 6.89
CA LYS A 127 -1.06 -8.18 8.04
C LYS A 127 -0.43 -7.03 8.82
N SER A 128 0.88 -7.04 9.04
CA SER A 128 1.62 -5.96 9.70
C SER A 128 1.51 -4.64 8.94
N VAL A 129 1.72 -4.65 7.63
CA VAL A 129 1.58 -3.43 6.80
C VAL A 129 0.15 -2.91 6.85
N LEU A 130 -0.84 -3.79 6.70
CA LEU A 130 -2.24 -3.41 6.73
C LEU A 130 -2.61 -2.75 8.06
N ILE A 131 -2.33 -3.42 9.19
CA ILE A 131 -2.68 -2.86 10.51
C ILE A 131 -1.92 -1.57 10.79
N SER A 132 -0.63 -1.48 10.47
CA SER A 132 0.14 -0.25 10.64
C SER A 132 -0.42 0.90 9.82
N VAL A 133 -0.77 0.67 8.55
CA VAL A 133 -1.37 1.69 7.68
C VAL A 133 -2.70 2.15 8.24
N MET A 134 -3.59 1.22 8.62
CA MET A 134 -4.90 1.57 9.16
C MET A 134 -4.78 2.32 10.50
N SER A 135 -3.91 1.88 11.41
CA SER A 135 -3.69 2.57 12.70
C SER A 135 -3.12 3.97 12.52
N ILE A 136 -2.19 4.15 11.59
CA ILE A 136 -1.65 5.47 11.23
C ILE A 136 -2.77 6.36 10.69
N LEU A 137 -3.57 5.87 9.74
CA LEU A 137 -4.68 6.65 9.17
C LEU A 137 -5.77 6.96 10.21
N ALA A 138 -6.07 6.03 11.10
CA ALA A 138 -7.06 6.24 12.16
C ALA A 138 -6.62 7.33 13.16
N SER A 139 -5.32 7.52 13.36
CA SER A 139 -4.78 8.36 14.43
C SER A 139 -4.08 9.63 14.00
N MET A 140 -3.50 9.67 12.80
CA MET A 140 -2.62 10.76 12.35
C MET A 140 -3.07 11.34 11.01
N ASP A 141 -2.92 12.66 10.90
CA ASP A 141 -2.90 13.38 9.63
C ASP A 141 -1.45 13.55 9.19
N ILE A 142 -1.14 13.03 8.00
CA ILE A 142 0.18 13.16 7.39
C ILE A 142 0.12 14.21 6.29
N THR A 143 0.90 15.27 6.43
CA THR A 143 0.94 16.40 5.50
C THR A 143 2.36 16.80 5.13
N HIS A 144 2.50 17.57 4.06
CA HIS A 144 3.78 18.09 3.62
C HIS A 144 4.35 19.09 4.62
N VAL A 145 5.66 19.03 4.84
CA VAL A 145 6.36 20.12 5.55
C VAL A 145 6.52 21.28 4.57
N VAL A 146 6.24 22.50 5.05
CA VAL A 146 6.47 23.74 4.31
C VAL A 146 7.76 24.41 4.76
N ASP A 147 8.43 25.11 3.85
CA ASP A 147 9.59 25.95 4.18
C ASP A 147 9.18 27.30 4.80
N GLU A 148 10.16 28.15 5.14
CA GLU A 148 9.94 29.49 5.70
C GLU A 148 9.14 30.42 4.77
N HIS A 149 9.01 30.07 3.49
CA HIS A 149 8.27 30.80 2.47
C HIS A 149 6.92 30.16 2.14
N GLY A 150 6.52 29.09 2.83
CA GLY A 150 5.26 28.38 2.62
C GLY A 150 5.28 27.38 1.45
N ASN A 151 6.43 27.10 0.83
CA ASN A 151 6.52 26.13 -0.26
C ASN A 151 6.61 24.70 0.29
N ILE A 152 5.96 23.77 -0.40
CA ILE A 152 6.02 22.35 -0.08
C ILE A 152 7.45 21.82 -0.30
N ILE A 153 8.02 21.22 0.73
CA ILE A 153 9.24 20.44 0.60
C ILE A 153 8.88 19.06 0.03
N GLU A 154 9.21 18.83 -1.24
CA GLU A 154 8.90 17.57 -1.90
C GLU A 154 9.68 16.39 -1.29
N SER A 155 9.02 15.23 -1.25
CA SER A 155 9.70 14.00 -0.87
C SER A 155 10.68 13.58 -1.97
N LYS A 156 11.89 13.20 -1.55
CA LYS A 156 12.87 12.62 -2.47
C LYS A 156 12.32 11.28 -2.97
N GLY A 157 12.55 10.98 -4.26
CA GLY A 157 12.06 9.77 -4.90
C GLY A 157 12.62 8.47 -4.31
N ASN A 158 12.46 7.36 -5.02
CA ASN A 158 12.91 6.05 -4.54
C ASN A 158 14.35 5.74 -4.97
N VAL A 159 15.07 5.00 -4.13
CA VAL A 159 16.30 4.31 -4.51
C VAL A 159 15.96 3.27 -5.58
N ARG A 160 16.70 3.31 -6.69
CA ARG A 160 16.60 2.31 -7.76
C ARG A 160 17.59 1.18 -7.50
N GLY A 161 17.07 -0.02 -7.21
CA GLY A 161 17.87 -1.21 -6.96
C GLY A 161 17.01 -2.48 -7.01
N THR A 162 17.56 -3.62 -6.58
CA THR A 162 16.79 -4.87 -6.45
C THR A 162 15.63 -4.72 -5.47
N VAL A 163 15.82 -3.90 -4.45
CA VAL A 163 14.79 -3.51 -3.48
C VAL A 163 14.45 -2.04 -3.69
N ASN A 164 13.16 -1.74 -3.77
CA ASN A 164 12.67 -0.36 -3.77
C ASN A 164 12.62 0.15 -2.32
N ALA A 165 13.28 1.28 -2.09
CA ALA A 165 13.23 1.99 -0.82
C ALA A 165 12.99 3.47 -1.08
N VAL A 166 12.22 4.13 -0.21
CA VAL A 166 12.02 5.58 -0.29
C VAL A 166 13.27 6.26 0.28
N LEU A 167 13.77 7.31 -0.39
CA LEU A 167 14.84 8.14 0.19
C LEU A 167 14.32 8.87 1.44
N PRO A 168 15.17 9.22 2.42
CA PRO A 168 14.76 10.00 3.56
C PRO A 168 14.04 11.30 3.13
N PHE A 169 12.83 11.52 3.67
CA PHE A 169 12.00 12.69 3.43
C PHE A 169 11.43 13.23 4.75
N LYS A 170 11.00 14.49 4.74
CA LYS A 170 10.32 15.13 5.88
C LYS A 170 8.81 15.11 5.66
N CYS A 171 8.05 14.92 6.73
CA CYS A 171 6.59 15.04 6.74
C CYS A 171 6.12 15.56 8.11
N SER A 172 4.99 16.24 8.14
CA SER A 172 4.28 16.50 9.40
C SER A 172 3.38 15.30 9.69
N MET A 173 3.35 14.87 10.96
CA MET A 173 2.46 13.83 11.44
C MET A 173 1.80 14.39 12.71
N GLU A 174 0.54 14.77 12.59
CA GLU A 174 -0.22 15.38 13.69
C GLU A 174 -1.37 14.47 14.09
N PRO A 175 -1.69 14.31 15.38
CA PRO A 175 -2.88 13.58 15.80
C PRO A 175 -4.13 14.20 15.21
N ARG A 176 -5.05 13.37 14.71
CA ARG A 176 -6.32 13.82 14.10
C ARG A 176 -7.25 14.52 15.08
N SER A 177 -7.08 14.28 16.38
CA SER A 177 -7.89 14.85 17.46
C SER A 177 -7.14 14.82 18.79
N ALA A 178 -7.64 15.54 19.80
CA ALA A 178 -7.09 15.46 21.15
C ALA A 178 -7.42 14.11 21.81
N GLU A 179 -8.58 13.54 21.48
CA GLU A 179 -9.08 12.29 22.03
C GLU A 179 -8.26 11.08 21.56
N VAL A 180 -7.83 11.05 20.30
CA VAL A 180 -7.03 9.94 19.77
C VAL A 180 -5.65 9.84 20.43
N VAL A 181 -5.12 10.96 20.94
CA VAL A 181 -3.89 10.97 21.75
C VAL A 181 -4.07 10.14 23.02
N GLY A 182 -5.26 10.21 23.65
CA GLY A 182 -5.60 9.40 24.82
C GLY A 182 -5.60 7.91 24.49
N VAL A 183 -6.19 7.55 23.36
CA VAL A 183 -6.27 6.15 22.89
C VAL A 183 -4.89 5.59 22.60
N ILE A 184 -4.05 6.32 21.84
CA ILE A 184 -2.67 5.91 21.55
C ILE A 184 -1.87 5.65 22.83
N LYS A 185 -2.00 6.52 23.85
CA LYS A 185 -1.30 6.37 25.13
C LYS A 185 -1.79 5.17 25.94
N SER A 186 -3.06 4.82 25.83
CA SER A 186 -3.66 3.67 26.55
C SER A 186 -3.36 2.31 25.91
N SER A 187 -2.88 2.29 24.66
CA SER A 187 -2.56 1.07 23.92
C SER A 187 -1.11 0.56 24.13
N SER A 188 -0.36 1.16 25.07
CA SER A 188 1.05 0.83 25.37
C SER A 188 1.19 -0.10 26.58
#